data_AF-A0A667XRU9-F1
#
_entry.id   AF-A0A667XRU9-F1
#
_cell.length_a   1.000
_cell.length_b   1.000
_cell.length_c   1.000
_cell.angle_alpha   90.00
_cell.angle_beta   90.00
_cell.angle_gamma   90.00
#
_symmetry.space_group_name_H-M   'P 1'
#
loop_
_entity.id
_entity.type
_entity.pdbx_description
1 polymer ?
#
loop_
_entity_poly.entity_id
_entity_poly.type
_entity_poly.pdbx_seq_one_letter_code
_entity_poly.pdbx_strand_id
1 'polypeptide(L)'
;FVMLSQTCVPGLEAEPVEGGDEGEEGGALSDGLSRLRSPSVMEVREKGYERLKEELAKAQRELLLKDEECERLSKVRDQLGQELEELTASLFQEAHKMVREANVKQANAEKQLKEALGKIDVLQAEVLALKTLVLSSPTSPVADLPGAVGAGGGGGVKTPFRKGHGRNKSTSSAMLGSQPDPSATQPIVRDCREVDGQLFGEFKAWKEEPTLDRSCSFLERVYREDIYPCLTFSKSELGSAILEAVEQNTLSVEPVGFQPLPVVKASAVECGGPK
;
A
#
# COMPACT_ATOMS: atom_id res chain seq x y z
N PHE A 1 -20.72 12.80 26.61
CA PHE A 1 -21.18 14.19 26.66
C PHE A 1 -22.63 14.19 26.20
N VAL A 2 -23.53 14.46 27.16
CA VAL A 2 -24.99 14.66 27.08
C VAL A 2 -25.85 13.61 26.36
N MET A 3 -26.48 12.78 27.19
CA MET A 3 -27.79 12.18 26.94
C MET A 3 -28.87 13.26 26.79
N LEU A 4 -29.72 13.15 25.78
CA LEU A 4 -31.06 13.77 25.71
C LEU A 4 -31.96 12.77 24.95
N SER A 5 -32.65 11.88 25.66
CA SER A 5 -34.00 12.10 26.22
C SER A 5 -35.10 11.90 25.19
N GLN A 6 -35.41 10.61 25.00
CA GLN A 6 -36.74 10.03 25.06
C GLN A 6 -37.86 10.99 25.51
N THR A 7 -38.84 11.20 24.64
CA THR A 7 -40.21 11.59 25.04
C THR A 7 -41.18 10.65 24.35
N CYS A 8 -41.58 9.63 25.09
CA CYS A 8 -42.77 8.82 24.83
C CYS A 8 -43.79 9.27 25.88
N VAL A 9 -44.99 9.70 25.46
CA VAL A 9 -46.10 9.98 26.38
C VAL A 9 -47.38 9.38 25.76
N PRO A 10 -48.23 8.72 26.57
CA PRO A 10 -49.21 7.73 26.12
C PRO A 10 -50.62 8.31 25.89
N GLY A 11 -51.50 7.46 25.36
CA GLY A 11 -52.82 7.82 24.83
C GLY A 11 -53.93 8.09 25.85
N LEU A 12 -55.14 8.31 25.29
CA LEU A 12 -56.43 8.31 25.97
C LEU A 12 -57.56 7.93 24.99
N GLU A 13 -58.06 6.70 25.15
CA GLU A 13 -59.47 6.22 25.26
C GLU A 13 -60.60 7.10 24.66
N ALA A 14 -61.44 6.58 23.72
CA ALA A 14 -62.80 5.98 23.91
C ALA A 14 -63.93 7.05 23.80
N GLU A 15 -65.09 6.92 23.13
CA GLU A 15 -66.07 5.87 22.80
C GLU A 15 -66.94 6.33 21.58
N PRO A 16 -67.69 5.45 20.88
CA PRO A 16 -68.76 5.85 19.95
C PRO A 16 -70.13 5.91 20.66
N VAL A 17 -70.98 6.87 20.28
CA VAL A 17 -72.38 6.92 20.74
C VAL A 17 -73.30 6.34 19.64
N GLU A 18 -74.05 5.30 19.99
CA GLU A 18 -75.21 4.85 19.23
C GLU A 18 -76.41 5.76 19.49
N GLY A 19 -77.21 5.95 18.45
CA GLY A 19 -78.57 6.49 18.52
C GLY A 19 -79.30 6.16 17.23
N GLY A 20 -80.19 5.18 17.28
CA GLY A 20 -81.10 4.86 16.19
C GLY A 20 -82.37 5.73 16.21
N ASP A 21 -82.99 5.90 15.05
CA ASP A 21 -84.46 5.90 14.89
C ASP A 21 -84.83 5.68 13.41
N GLU A 22 -85.99 5.05 13.21
CA GLU A 22 -86.53 4.44 11.98
C GLU A 22 -87.23 5.46 11.05
N GLY A 23 -87.45 5.09 9.78
CA GLY A 23 -88.34 5.84 8.88
C GLY A 23 -88.31 5.43 7.40
N GLU A 24 -89.48 5.09 6.88
CA GLU A 24 -89.83 4.37 5.65
C GLU A 24 -89.55 5.01 4.26
N GLU A 25 -89.48 4.10 3.27
CA GLU A 25 -89.91 4.11 1.86
C GLU A 25 -89.91 5.40 0.99
N GLY A 26 -89.30 5.26 -0.20
CA GLY A 26 -89.78 5.90 -1.43
C GLY A 26 -88.76 6.78 -2.15
N GLY A 27 -88.22 6.30 -3.29
CA GLY A 27 -87.57 7.21 -4.24
C GLY A 27 -86.50 6.62 -5.16
N ALA A 28 -86.86 5.64 -6.00
CA ALA A 28 -86.03 5.13 -7.10
C ALA A 28 -85.78 6.15 -8.25
N LEU A 29 -85.88 7.46 -7.96
CA LEU A 29 -85.64 8.57 -8.89
C LEU A 29 -84.58 9.56 -8.39
N SER A 30 -83.93 9.30 -7.24
CA SER A 30 -82.90 10.17 -6.65
C SER A 30 -81.49 9.91 -7.19
N ASP A 31 -81.25 8.73 -7.76
CA ASP A 31 -79.90 8.23 -8.06
C ASP A 31 -79.18 9.00 -9.18
N GLY A 32 -79.94 9.77 -9.98
CA GLY A 32 -79.41 10.65 -11.03
C GLY A 32 -79.10 12.10 -10.59
N LEU A 33 -79.59 12.56 -9.44
CA LEU A 33 -79.41 13.95 -8.97
C LEU A 33 -78.22 14.13 -8.01
N SER A 34 -77.74 13.03 -7.41
CA SER A 34 -76.59 13.03 -6.49
C SER A 34 -75.27 13.42 -7.15
N ARG A 35 -75.16 13.31 -8.49
CA ARG A 35 -73.98 13.71 -9.27
C ARG A 35 -73.90 15.22 -9.57
N LEU A 36 -74.95 15.99 -9.28
CA LEU A 36 -74.99 17.45 -9.47
C LEU A 36 -75.02 18.22 -8.15
N ARG A 37 -74.91 17.53 -7.00
CA ARG A 37 -74.85 18.16 -5.68
C ARG A 37 -73.42 18.58 -5.38
N SER A 38 -73.17 19.88 -5.23
CA SER A 38 -71.89 20.39 -4.75
C SER A 38 -71.56 19.72 -3.41
N PRO A 39 -70.33 19.23 -3.20
CA PRO A 39 -69.93 18.62 -1.94
C PRO A 39 -70.23 19.55 -0.77
N SER A 40 -70.82 19.04 0.30
CA SER A 40 -71.02 19.83 1.51
C SER A 40 -69.67 20.16 2.17
N VAL A 41 -69.58 21.29 2.87
CA VAL A 41 -68.37 21.67 3.62
C VAL A 41 -67.96 20.58 4.62
N MET A 42 -68.93 19.86 5.18
CA MET A 42 -68.71 18.75 6.09
C MET A 42 -68.07 17.55 5.37
N GLU A 43 -68.58 17.15 4.20
CA GLU A 43 -67.97 16.08 3.38
C GLU A 43 -66.55 16.43 2.92
N VAL A 44 -66.28 17.69 2.58
CA VAL A 44 -64.93 18.14 2.21
C VAL A 44 -63.97 18.05 3.39
N ARG A 45 -64.44 18.43 4.60
CA ARG A 45 -63.65 18.33 5.84
C ARG A 45 -63.35 16.88 6.20
N GLU A 46 -64.35 16.00 6.14
CA GLU A 46 -64.19 14.57 6.40
C GLU A 46 -63.22 13.90 5.43
N LYS A 47 -63.37 14.15 4.12
CA LYS A 47 -62.42 13.68 3.10
C LYS A 47 -61.02 14.29 3.26
N GLY A 48 -60.91 15.49 3.82
CA GLY A 48 -59.63 16.11 4.15
C GLY A 48 -58.97 15.44 5.35
N TYR A 49 -59.76 15.10 6.37
CA TYR A 49 -59.31 14.41 7.58
C TYR A 49 -58.81 13.00 7.26
N GLU A 50 -59.55 12.22 6.47
CA GLU A 50 -59.12 10.86 6.08
C GLU A 50 -57.84 10.90 5.22
N ARG A 51 -57.71 11.84 4.28
CA ARG A 51 -56.47 12.03 3.53
C ARG A 51 -55.29 12.38 4.43
N LEU A 52 -55.49 13.28 5.39
CA LEU A 52 -54.44 13.66 6.33
C LEU A 52 -54.02 12.49 7.23
N LYS A 53 -54.98 11.67 7.66
CA LYS A 53 -54.75 10.46 8.45
C LYS A 53 -53.96 9.41 7.67
N GLU A 54 -54.27 9.22 6.38
CA GLU A 54 -53.53 8.32 5.50
C GLU A 54 -52.09 8.80 5.28
N GLU A 55 -51.89 10.09 4.98
CA GLU A 55 -50.55 10.67 4.81
C GLU A 55 -49.73 10.62 6.11
N LEU A 56 -50.35 10.84 7.27
CA LEU A 56 -49.70 10.67 8.56
C LEU A 56 -49.24 9.21 8.77
N ALA A 57 -50.11 8.23 8.50
CA ALA A 57 -49.77 6.82 8.62
C ALA A 57 -48.67 6.39 7.65
N LYS A 58 -48.64 6.98 6.44
CA LYS A 58 -47.57 6.78 5.47
C LYS A 58 -46.25 7.38 5.93
N ALA A 59 -46.26 8.61 6.43
CA ALA A 59 -45.08 9.26 6.98
C ALA A 59 -44.50 8.51 8.19
N GLN A 60 -45.36 7.97 9.07
CA GLN A 60 -44.95 7.15 10.20
C GLN A 60 -44.25 5.85 9.76
N ARG A 61 -44.78 5.17 8.74
CA ARG A 61 -44.14 3.96 8.18
C ARG A 61 -42.80 4.28 7.52
N GLU A 62 -42.72 5.37 6.76
CA GLU A 62 -41.46 5.79 6.15
C GLU A 62 -40.40 6.16 7.20
N LEU A 63 -40.81 6.83 8.28
CA LEU A 63 -39.94 7.16 9.40
C LEU A 63 -39.37 5.91 10.05
N LEU A 64 -40.21 4.91 10.35
CA LEU A 64 -39.74 3.64 10.94
C LEU A 64 -38.71 2.93 10.06
N LEU A 65 -38.94 2.88 8.75
CA LEU A 65 -37.97 2.28 7.82
C LEU A 65 -36.64 3.05 7.80
N LYS A 66 -36.69 4.38 7.92
CA LYS A 66 -35.47 5.20 8.03
C LYS A 66 -34.76 4.98 9.37
N ASP A 67 -35.49 4.84 10.47
CA ASP A 67 -34.91 4.55 11.79
C ASP A 67 -34.19 3.19 11.78
N GLU A 68 -34.79 2.17 11.16
CA GLU A 68 -34.15 0.85 10.98
C GLU A 68 -32.85 0.93 10.15
N GLU A 69 -32.86 1.71 9.08
CA GLU A 69 -31.66 1.92 8.26
C GLU A 69 -30.59 2.74 9.01
N CYS A 70 -30.99 3.74 9.79
CA CYS A 70 -30.09 4.48 10.68
C CYS A 70 -29.43 3.56 11.70
N GLU A 71 -30.18 2.65 12.32
CA GLU A 71 -29.64 1.65 13.24
C GLU A 71 -28.67 0.69 12.55
N ARG A 72 -28.99 0.26 11.31
CA ARG A 72 -28.09 -0.57 10.51
C ARG A 72 -26.78 0.15 10.20
N LEU A 73 -26.85 1.41 9.75
CA LEU A 73 -25.67 2.25 9.47
C LEU A 73 -24.87 2.56 10.74
N SER A 74 -25.54 2.73 11.88
CA SER A 74 -24.92 2.93 13.19
C SER A 74 -24.01 1.74 13.54
N LYS A 75 -24.49 0.50 13.35
CA LYS A 75 -23.70 -0.72 13.56
C LYS A 75 -22.50 -0.83 12.63
N VAL A 76 -22.68 -0.47 11.35
CA VAL A 76 -21.57 -0.47 10.37
C VAL A 76 -20.48 0.51 10.78
N ARG A 77 -20.88 1.73 11.19
CA ARG A 77 -19.92 2.73 11.70
C ARG A 77 -19.17 2.21 12.92
N ASP A 78 -19.85 1.57 13.87
CA ASP A 78 -19.21 1.07 15.09
C ASP A 78 -18.22 -0.07 14.80
N GLN A 79 -18.56 -0.98 13.87
CA GLN A 79 -17.65 -2.01 13.39
C GLN A 79 -16.39 -1.43 12.73
N LEU A 80 -16.57 -0.48 11.81
CA LEU A 80 -15.44 0.20 11.17
C LEU A 80 -14.59 0.97 12.19
N GLY A 81 -15.23 1.57 13.20
CA GLY A 81 -14.52 2.23 14.30
C GLY A 81 -13.65 1.25 15.09
N GLN A 82 -14.16 0.06 15.38
CA GLN A 82 -13.42 -0.99 16.07
C GLN A 82 -12.25 -1.52 15.21
N GLU A 83 -12.48 -1.83 13.94
CA GLU A 83 -11.42 -2.29 13.02
C GLU A 83 -10.30 -1.24 12.90
N LEU A 84 -10.67 0.05 12.85
CA LEU A 84 -9.72 1.14 12.82
C LEU A 84 -8.90 1.22 14.12
N GLU A 85 -9.53 1.03 15.28
CA GLU A 85 -8.85 1.01 16.58
C GLU A 85 -7.85 -0.16 16.67
N GLU A 86 -8.26 -1.36 16.26
CA GLU A 86 -7.42 -2.56 16.26
C GLU A 86 -6.22 -2.41 15.32
N LEU A 87 -6.45 -1.87 14.11
CA LEU A 87 -5.37 -1.57 13.17
C LEU A 87 -4.41 -0.53 13.75
N THR A 88 -4.96 0.53 14.35
CA THR A 88 -4.14 1.60 14.98
C THR A 88 -3.28 1.03 16.10
N ALA A 89 -3.83 0.18 16.96
CA ALA A 89 -3.07 -0.50 18.01
C ALA A 89 -1.95 -1.39 17.42
N SER A 90 -2.26 -2.14 16.36
CA SER A 90 -1.29 -3.01 15.69
C SER A 90 -0.14 -2.21 15.07
N LEU A 91 -0.43 -1.08 14.43
CA LEU A 91 0.59 -0.19 13.86
C LEU A 91 1.53 0.37 14.93
N PHE A 92 0.99 0.80 16.08
CA PHE A 92 1.84 1.26 17.19
C PHE A 92 2.73 0.15 17.73
N GLN A 93 2.19 -1.06 17.91
CA GLN A 93 2.98 -2.20 18.38
C GLN A 93 4.13 -2.53 17.41
N GLU A 94 3.86 -2.55 16.10
CA GLU A 94 4.89 -2.83 15.10
C GLU A 94 5.93 -1.71 15.01
N ALA A 95 5.51 -0.44 15.08
CA ALA A 95 6.44 0.68 15.14
C ALA A 95 7.35 0.59 16.38
N HIS A 96 6.79 0.30 17.56
CA HIS A 96 7.58 0.10 18.78
C HIS A 96 8.52 -1.11 18.68
N LYS A 97 8.12 -2.18 18.00
CA LYS A 97 8.97 -3.34 17.74
C LYS A 97 10.15 -2.97 16.84
N MET A 98 9.91 -2.31 15.71
CA MET A 98 10.96 -1.87 14.79
C MET A 98 12.00 -0.97 15.48
N VAL A 99 11.55 -0.03 16.31
CA VAL A 99 12.45 0.86 17.08
C VAL A 99 13.29 0.05 18.09
N ARG A 100 12.68 -0.89 18.82
CA ARG A 100 13.42 -1.74 19.76
C ARG A 100 14.46 -2.60 19.05
N GLU A 101 14.11 -3.21 17.92
CA GLU A 101 15.04 -4.02 17.14
C GLU A 101 16.22 -3.20 16.62
N ALA A 102 15.97 -1.98 16.13
CA ALA A 102 17.03 -1.06 15.72
C ALA A 102 17.96 -0.70 16.89
N ASN A 103 17.41 -0.37 18.05
CA ASN A 103 18.19 -0.03 19.25
C ASN A 103 19.04 -1.21 19.73
N VAL A 104 18.51 -2.44 19.70
CA VAL A 104 19.27 -3.65 20.05
C VAL A 104 20.41 -3.88 19.06
N LYS A 105 20.17 -3.73 17.76
CA LYS A 105 21.22 -3.85 16.73
C LYS A 105 22.30 -2.79 16.92
N GLN A 106 21.91 -1.54 17.18
CA GLN A 106 22.83 -0.45 17.47
C GLN A 106 23.69 -0.76 18.70
N ALA A 107 23.08 -1.14 19.83
CA ALA A 107 23.81 -1.46 21.05
C ALA A 107 24.80 -2.61 20.87
N ASN A 108 24.46 -3.62 20.07
CA ASN A 108 25.37 -4.72 19.75
C ASN A 108 26.55 -4.26 18.89
N ALA A 109 26.30 -3.44 17.86
CA ALA A 109 27.35 -2.88 17.02
C ALA A 109 28.31 -1.97 17.82
N GLU A 110 27.77 -1.11 18.69
CA GLU A 110 28.55 -0.25 19.58
C GLU A 110 29.41 -1.07 20.56
N LYS A 111 28.86 -2.16 21.11
CA LYS A 111 29.62 -3.08 21.96
C LYS A 111 30.80 -3.70 21.20
N GLN A 112 30.55 -4.22 20.00
CA GLN A 112 31.61 -4.83 19.17
C GLN A 112 32.68 -3.82 18.77
N LEU A 113 32.29 -2.59 18.45
CA LEU A 113 33.22 -1.49 18.18
C LEU A 113 34.11 -1.22 19.40
N LYS A 114 33.53 -1.15 20.60
CA LYS A 114 34.29 -0.94 21.84
C LYS A 114 35.29 -2.06 22.09
N GLU A 115 34.91 -3.31 21.87
CA GLU A 115 35.82 -4.46 21.99
C GLU A 115 36.95 -4.42 20.95
N ALA A 116 36.65 -4.01 19.71
CA ALA A 116 37.65 -3.86 18.67
C ALA A 116 38.64 -2.72 18.98
N LEU A 117 38.15 -1.58 19.47
CA LEU A 117 38.99 -0.47 19.92
C LEU A 117 39.92 -0.91 21.05
N GLY A 118 39.43 -1.65 22.05
CA GLY A 118 40.27 -2.20 23.11
C GLY A 118 41.37 -3.13 22.60
N LYS A 119 41.10 -3.94 21.55
CA LYS A 119 42.14 -4.75 20.89
C LYS A 119 43.18 -3.88 20.19
N ILE A 120 42.76 -2.80 19.53
CA ILE A 120 43.67 -1.84 18.90
C ILE A 120 44.60 -1.23 19.94
N ASP A 121 44.06 -0.79 21.10
CA ASP A 121 44.86 -0.18 22.16
C ASP A 121 45.95 -1.13 22.69
N VAL A 122 45.60 -2.40 22.92
CA VAL A 122 46.56 -3.44 23.33
C VAL A 122 47.65 -3.63 22.26
N LEU A 123 47.25 -3.78 20.99
CA LEU A 123 48.19 -3.95 19.88
C LEU A 123 49.11 -2.72 19.71
N GLN A 124 48.59 -1.52 19.88
CA GLN A 124 49.40 -0.30 19.86
C GLN A 124 50.43 -0.30 20.99
N ALA A 125 50.05 -0.70 22.21
CA ALA A 125 50.98 -0.83 23.33
C ALA A 125 52.07 -1.87 23.06
N GLU A 126 51.72 -3.03 22.49
CA GLU A 126 52.68 -4.07 22.10
C GLU A 126 53.67 -3.57 21.04
N VAL A 127 53.18 -2.91 19.99
CA VAL A 127 54.03 -2.33 18.93
C VAL A 127 54.98 -1.28 19.50
N LEU A 128 54.51 -0.43 20.43
CA LEU A 128 55.36 0.56 21.10
C LEU A 128 56.43 -0.10 21.97
N ALA A 129 56.09 -1.15 22.72
CA ALA A 129 57.05 -1.91 23.51
C ALA A 129 58.11 -2.58 22.63
N LEU A 130 57.70 -3.24 21.54
CA LEU A 130 58.59 -3.86 20.56
C LEU A 130 59.52 -2.83 19.91
N LYS A 131 58.97 -1.68 19.49
CA LYS A 131 59.77 -0.57 18.92
C LYS A 131 60.81 -0.07 19.91
N THR A 132 60.46 0.04 21.19
CA THR A 132 61.39 0.44 22.25
C THR A 132 62.51 -0.58 22.42
N LEU A 133 62.19 -1.87 22.45
CA LEU A 133 63.19 -2.94 22.61
C LEU A 133 64.17 -3.00 21.42
N VAL A 134 63.68 -2.77 20.20
CA VAL A 134 64.52 -2.65 19.00
C VAL A 134 65.45 -1.45 19.09
N LEU A 135 64.95 -0.28 19.49
CA LEU A 135 65.76 0.94 19.65
C LEU A 135 66.75 0.87 20.81
N SER A 136 66.47 0.06 21.84
CA SER A 136 67.30 -0.12 23.04
C SER A 136 68.37 -1.21 22.88
N SER A 137 68.36 -1.96 21.78
CA SER A 137 69.32 -3.04 21.51
C SER A 137 70.64 -2.44 20.99
N PRO A 138 71.80 -2.74 21.61
CA PRO A 138 73.06 -2.03 21.36
C PRO A 138 73.82 -2.49 20.09
N THR A 139 73.13 -2.89 19.02
CA THR A 139 73.78 -3.35 17.78
C THR A 139 73.31 -2.54 16.58
N SER A 140 74.13 -1.58 16.15
CA SER A 140 74.00 -0.84 14.89
C SER A 140 74.42 -1.73 13.69
N PRO A 141 73.98 -1.41 12.45
CA PRO A 141 74.87 -0.57 11.65
C PRO A 141 74.14 0.54 10.88
N VAL A 142 74.61 1.76 11.12
CA VAL A 142 74.82 2.77 10.08
C VAL A 142 76.02 2.29 9.24
N ALA A 143 75.89 2.32 7.92
CA ALA A 143 77.02 2.11 7.01
C ALA A 143 77.02 3.26 6.01
N ASP A 144 77.80 4.29 6.34
CA ASP A 144 78.15 5.41 5.47
C ASP A 144 79.60 5.24 4.95
N LEU A 145 79.80 5.58 3.65
CA LEU A 145 81.03 6.04 2.94
C LEU A 145 82.13 5.02 2.52
N PRO A 146 83.08 5.35 1.59
CA PRO A 146 83.10 6.20 0.38
C PRO A 146 83.79 5.50 -0.85
N GLY A 147 84.00 6.21 -1.97
CA GLY A 147 84.32 5.63 -3.30
C GLY A 147 85.78 5.26 -3.64
N ALA A 148 85.97 4.54 -4.77
CA ALA A 148 87.07 4.69 -5.75
C ALA A 148 87.01 3.59 -6.84
N VAL A 149 86.98 4.05 -8.09
CA VAL A 149 87.54 3.51 -9.34
C VAL A 149 88.39 2.21 -9.30
N GLY A 150 88.14 1.31 -10.28
CA GLY A 150 89.11 0.28 -10.69
C GLY A 150 88.51 -0.83 -11.55
N ALA A 151 88.91 -0.88 -12.82
CA ALA A 151 88.42 -1.75 -13.89
C ALA A 151 88.76 -3.25 -13.72
N GLY A 152 88.01 -4.13 -14.42
CA GLY A 152 88.53 -5.44 -14.81
C GLY A 152 87.51 -6.58 -14.98
N GLY A 153 86.86 -6.62 -16.16
CA GLY A 153 86.70 -7.85 -16.96
C GLY A 153 85.90 -9.06 -16.44
N GLY A 154 84.75 -9.28 -17.09
CA GLY A 154 84.40 -10.62 -17.62
C GLY A 154 83.34 -11.41 -16.85
N GLY A 155 82.23 -11.72 -17.52
CA GLY A 155 81.37 -12.85 -17.16
C GLY A 155 79.88 -12.56 -17.28
N GLY A 156 79.27 -13.01 -18.37
CA GLY A 156 77.88 -12.73 -18.72
C GLY A 156 76.82 -13.21 -17.73
N VAL A 157 75.85 -12.31 -17.56
CA VAL A 157 74.42 -12.48 -17.23
C VAL A 157 73.89 -13.91 -17.30
N LYS A 158 73.37 -14.42 -16.17
CA LYS A 158 72.20 -15.32 -16.08
C LYS A 158 71.46 -15.10 -14.75
N THR A 159 70.36 -14.35 -14.77
CA THR A 159 69.26 -14.40 -13.78
C THR A 159 68.43 -15.68 -14.06
N PRO A 160 67.76 -16.32 -13.06
CA PRO A 160 66.55 -15.76 -12.46
C PRO A 160 66.34 -16.06 -10.97
N PHE A 161 66.03 -15.01 -10.21
CA PHE A 161 65.18 -15.10 -9.02
C PHE A 161 63.75 -15.43 -9.47
N ARG A 162 63.15 -16.53 -8.99
CA ARG A 162 61.71 -16.65 -8.67
C ARG A 162 61.42 -17.89 -7.79
N LYS A 163 61.05 -17.69 -6.52
CA LYS A 163 59.96 -18.45 -5.86
C LYS A 163 59.49 -17.69 -4.62
N GLY A 164 58.35 -17.00 -4.79
CA GLY A 164 57.66 -16.28 -3.73
C GLY A 164 56.80 -17.20 -2.86
N HIS A 165 56.38 -16.61 -1.73
CA HIS A 165 55.50 -17.11 -0.67
C HIS A 165 54.36 -18.04 -1.10
N GLY A 166 54.19 -19.15 -0.36
CA GLY A 166 52.97 -19.92 -0.25
C GLY A 166 52.54 -20.03 1.21
N ARG A 167 51.40 -19.43 1.56
CA ARG A 167 50.84 -19.30 2.91
C ARG A 167 50.32 -20.66 3.38
N ASN A 168 50.62 -21.05 4.62
CA ASN A 168 49.93 -22.15 5.30
C ASN A 168 48.62 -21.64 5.92
N LYS A 169 47.52 -22.32 5.62
CA LYS A 169 46.22 -22.21 6.30
C LYS A 169 46.19 -23.23 7.45
N SER A 170 45.80 -22.80 8.65
CA SER A 170 45.48 -23.71 9.75
C SER A 170 43.95 -23.89 9.86
N THR A 171 43.50 -25.10 9.56
CA THR A 171 42.47 -25.89 10.28
C THR A 171 42.74 -25.86 11.80
N SER A 172 41.85 -26.02 12.78
CA SER A 172 40.43 -26.40 12.91
C SER A 172 40.01 -26.10 14.35
N SER A 173 38.72 -25.85 14.58
CA SER A 173 38.06 -26.27 15.83
C SER A 173 36.56 -26.40 15.57
N ALA A 174 36.13 -27.63 15.28
CA ALA A 174 34.74 -28.06 15.36
C ALA A 174 34.48 -28.53 16.79
N MET A 175 33.37 -28.07 17.38
CA MET A 175 32.71 -28.76 18.49
C MET A 175 31.21 -28.86 18.18
N LEU A 176 30.79 -30.12 18.13
CA LEU A 176 29.50 -30.79 18.07
C LEU A 176 28.26 -30.02 18.59
N GLY A 177 27.13 -30.17 17.90
CA GLY A 177 25.80 -29.91 18.46
C GLY A 177 24.65 -29.92 17.43
N SER A 178 23.97 -31.07 17.31
CA SER A 178 22.74 -31.35 16.54
C SER A 178 22.84 -31.33 15.00
N GLN A 179 22.72 -32.52 14.42
CA GLN A 179 22.41 -32.75 13.01
C GLN A 179 20.95 -32.37 12.74
N PRO A 180 20.67 -31.58 11.69
CA PRO A 180 19.55 -31.83 10.82
C PRO A 180 20.04 -32.57 9.56
N ASP A 181 19.24 -33.57 9.19
CA ASP A 181 19.28 -34.36 7.96
C ASP A 181 19.80 -33.58 6.71
N PRO A 182 20.80 -34.10 5.97
CA PRO A 182 21.37 -33.43 4.80
C PRO A 182 20.46 -33.45 3.55
N SER A 183 19.22 -33.96 3.63
CA SER A 183 18.33 -34.10 2.48
C SER A 183 17.33 -32.95 2.25
N ALA A 184 17.32 -31.88 3.07
CA ALA A 184 16.30 -30.83 2.96
C ALA A 184 16.84 -29.38 2.92
N THR A 185 18.02 -29.14 2.33
CA THR A 185 18.44 -27.76 2.04
C THR A 185 17.78 -27.29 0.74
N GLN A 186 16.50 -26.90 0.81
CA GLN A 186 15.93 -26.01 -0.19
C GLN A 186 16.82 -24.75 -0.25
N PRO A 187 17.29 -24.32 -1.42
CA PRO A 187 18.08 -23.11 -1.50
C PRO A 187 17.22 -21.97 -0.98
N ILE A 188 17.67 -21.32 0.10
CA ILE A 188 17.12 -20.04 0.52
C ILE A 188 17.42 -19.09 -0.65
N VAL A 189 16.43 -18.89 -1.51
CA VAL A 189 16.47 -17.86 -2.55
C VAL A 189 16.48 -16.53 -1.80
N ARG A 190 17.69 -16.04 -1.50
CA ARG A 190 17.84 -14.66 -1.07
C ARG A 190 17.46 -13.80 -2.25
N ASP A 191 16.49 -12.92 -2.02
CA ASP A 191 16.09 -11.90 -2.97
C ASP A 191 17.22 -10.85 -3.05
N CYS A 192 18.26 -11.19 -3.83
CA CYS A 192 19.40 -10.33 -4.07
C CYS A 192 19.00 -9.29 -5.11
N ARG A 193 18.65 -8.07 -4.66
CA ARG A 193 18.37 -6.94 -5.55
C ARG A 193 19.68 -6.24 -5.90
N GLU A 194 20.27 -6.62 -7.02
CA GLU A 194 21.36 -5.88 -7.64
C GLU A 194 20.81 -4.85 -8.62
N VAL A 195 21.34 -3.63 -8.60
CA VAL A 195 20.91 -2.56 -9.49
C VAL A 195 21.71 -2.66 -10.78
N ASP A 196 21.03 -2.78 -11.91
CA ASP A 196 21.68 -2.71 -13.21
C ASP A 196 22.30 -1.32 -13.43
N GLY A 197 23.62 -1.28 -13.62
CA GLY A 197 24.36 -0.03 -13.75
C GLY A 197 24.03 0.76 -15.02
N GLN A 198 23.61 0.10 -16.10
CA GLN A 198 23.22 0.74 -17.35
C GLN A 198 21.84 1.39 -17.19
N LEU A 199 20.85 0.65 -16.69
CA LEU A 199 19.51 1.17 -16.44
C LEU A 199 19.55 2.32 -15.41
N PHE A 200 20.36 2.17 -14.37
CA PHE A 200 20.54 3.22 -13.37
C PHE A 200 21.21 4.46 -13.94
N GLY A 201 22.22 4.31 -14.82
CA GLY A 201 22.87 5.41 -15.50
C GLY A 201 21.89 6.22 -16.36
N GLU A 202 21.05 5.53 -17.12
CA GLU A 202 20.04 6.18 -17.98
C GLU A 202 18.92 6.84 -17.18
N PHE A 203 18.41 6.17 -16.15
CA PHE A 203 17.46 6.78 -15.21
C PHE A 203 18.05 8.02 -14.54
N LYS A 204 19.32 7.97 -14.12
CA LYS A 204 19.99 9.11 -13.50
C LYS A 204 20.08 10.28 -14.48
N ALA A 205 20.48 10.04 -15.73
CA ALA A 205 20.54 11.08 -16.76
C ALA A 205 19.15 11.71 -17.01
N TRP A 206 18.10 10.89 -17.16
CA TRP A 206 16.73 11.37 -17.28
C TRP A 206 16.25 12.13 -16.04
N LYS A 207 16.67 11.73 -14.83
CA LYS A 207 16.31 12.42 -13.59
C LYS A 207 16.94 13.81 -13.48
N GLU A 208 18.16 14.00 -13.97
CA GLU A 208 18.82 15.30 -13.99
C GLU A 208 18.17 16.25 -15.00
N GLU A 209 17.69 15.73 -16.14
CA GLU A 209 16.94 16.49 -17.15
C GLU A 209 15.62 15.78 -17.52
N PRO A 210 14.56 15.94 -16.70
CA PRO A 210 13.31 15.23 -16.90
C PRO A 210 12.60 15.66 -18.18
N THR A 211 12.19 14.67 -18.97
CA THR A 211 11.42 14.88 -20.20
C THR A 211 10.38 13.79 -20.40
N LEU A 212 9.30 14.12 -21.10
CA LEU A 212 8.28 13.17 -21.57
C LEU A 212 8.46 12.84 -23.07
N ASP A 213 9.51 13.36 -23.70
CA ASP A 213 9.81 13.01 -25.09
C ASP A 213 10.12 11.52 -25.22
N ARG A 214 9.35 10.85 -26.07
CA ARG A 214 9.48 9.42 -26.35
C ARG A 214 10.83 9.07 -26.96
N SER A 215 11.50 10.03 -27.60
CA SER A 215 12.79 9.80 -28.26
C SER A 215 13.98 9.73 -27.31
N CYS A 216 13.82 10.08 -26.02
CA CYS A 216 14.91 9.98 -25.05
C CYS A 216 15.21 8.51 -24.70
N SER A 217 16.49 8.19 -24.44
CA SER A 217 16.95 6.81 -24.28
C SER A 217 16.23 6.03 -23.19
N PHE A 218 15.93 6.69 -22.06
CA PHE A 218 15.24 6.08 -20.93
C PHE A 218 13.81 5.65 -21.29
N LEU A 219 13.00 6.58 -21.82
CA LEU A 219 11.62 6.29 -22.18
C LEU A 219 11.55 5.37 -23.39
N GLU A 220 12.42 5.51 -24.39
CA GLU A 220 12.44 4.60 -25.55
C GLU A 220 12.58 3.14 -25.12
N ARG A 221 13.44 2.85 -24.13
CA ARG A 221 13.58 1.51 -23.58
C ARG A 221 12.31 1.06 -22.84
N VAL A 222 11.79 1.89 -21.94
CA VAL A 222 10.55 1.58 -21.17
C VAL A 222 9.39 1.31 -22.14
N TYR A 223 9.26 2.08 -23.21
CA TYR A 223 8.21 1.86 -24.21
C TYR A 223 8.38 0.52 -24.93
N ARG A 224 9.61 0.19 -25.32
CA ARG A 224 9.93 -1.03 -26.06
C ARG A 224 9.78 -2.29 -25.21
N GLU A 225 10.27 -2.26 -23.97
CA GLU A 225 10.41 -3.43 -23.10
C GLU A 225 9.18 -3.64 -22.22
N ASP A 226 8.50 -2.57 -21.79
CA ASP A 226 7.38 -2.67 -20.85
C ASP A 226 6.04 -2.26 -21.49
N ILE A 227 5.94 -1.04 -22.02
CA ILE A 227 4.63 -0.46 -22.39
C ILE A 227 4.02 -1.17 -23.61
N TYR A 228 4.77 -1.32 -24.72
CA TYR A 228 4.23 -1.96 -25.92
C TYR A 228 3.85 -3.44 -25.67
N PRO A 229 4.66 -4.26 -24.99
CA PRO A 229 4.25 -5.62 -24.63
C PRO A 229 3.00 -5.65 -23.76
N CYS A 230 2.85 -4.72 -22.80
CA CYS A 230 1.66 -4.64 -21.94
C CYS A 230 0.38 -4.22 -22.67
N LEU A 231 0.50 -3.44 -23.76
CA LEU A 231 -0.64 -2.93 -24.53
C LEU A 231 -0.89 -3.70 -25.84
N THR A 232 -0.32 -4.90 -25.97
CA THR A 232 -0.56 -5.78 -27.10
C THR A 232 -1.87 -6.56 -26.90
N PHE A 233 -2.99 -5.98 -27.33
CA PHE A 233 -4.30 -6.63 -27.32
C PHE A 233 -4.62 -7.33 -28.65
N SER A 234 -5.49 -8.35 -28.61
CA SER A 234 -5.98 -9.01 -29.83
C SER A 234 -6.66 -8.01 -30.80
N LYS A 235 -7.31 -6.97 -30.26
CA LYS A 235 -7.78 -5.82 -31.03
C LYS A 235 -6.73 -4.70 -30.97
N SER A 236 -5.88 -4.61 -31.99
CA SER A 236 -4.76 -3.65 -32.05
C SER A 236 -5.20 -2.19 -31.93
N GLU A 237 -6.31 -1.82 -32.59
CA GLU A 237 -6.89 -0.46 -32.51
C GLU A 237 -7.21 -0.03 -31.08
N LEU A 238 -7.68 -0.97 -30.25
CA LEU A 238 -7.96 -0.70 -28.84
C LEU A 238 -6.66 -0.42 -28.08
N GLY A 239 -5.61 -1.20 -28.33
CA GLY A 239 -4.29 -0.97 -27.73
C GLY A 239 -3.71 0.38 -28.09
N SER A 240 -3.80 0.78 -29.36
CA SER A 240 -3.37 2.10 -29.83
C SER A 240 -4.19 3.23 -29.18
N ALA A 241 -5.51 3.09 -29.10
CA ALA A 241 -6.37 4.09 -28.46
C ALA A 241 -6.11 4.21 -26.95
N ILE A 242 -5.89 3.09 -26.25
CA ILE A 242 -5.52 3.10 -24.83
C ILE A 242 -4.16 3.76 -24.63
N LEU A 243 -3.16 3.43 -25.45
CA LEU A 243 -1.83 4.04 -25.38
C LEU A 243 -1.92 5.56 -25.55
N GLU A 244 -2.62 6.03 -26.58
CA GLU A 244 -2.82 7.46 -26.83
C GLU A 244 -3.56 8.14 -25.66
N ALA A 245 -4.62 7.50 -25.14
CA ALA A 245 -5.37 8.02 -24.00
C ALA A 245 -4.54 8.07 -22.71
N VAL A 246 -3.63 7.12 -22.49
CA VAL A 246 -2.69 7.13 -21.36
C VAL A 246 -1.68 8.27 -21.52
N GLU A 247 -1.09 8.45 -22.70
CA GLU A 247 -0.12 9.50 -22.97
C GLU A 247 -0.73 10.92 -22.88
N GLN A 248 -1.98 11.07 -23.31
CA GLN A 248 -2.74 12.32 -23.20
C GLN A 248 -3.37 12.51 -21.81
N ASN A 249 -3.22 11.53 -20.91
CA ASN A 249 -3.82 11.51 -19.58
C ASN A 249 -5.35 11.72 -19.60
N THR A 250 -6.03 11.07 -20.56
CA THR A 250 -7.49 11.13 -20.77
C THR A 250 -8.19 9.80 -20.47
N LEU A 251 -7.44 8.74 -20.14
CA LEU A 251 -8.00 7.45 -19.77
C LEU A 251 -8.65 7.50 -18.37
N SER A 252 -9.90 7.06 -18.28
CA SER A 252 -10.59 6.79 -17.01
C SER A 252 -10.95 5.31 -16.88
N VAL A 253 -10.84 4.76 -15.67
CA VAL A 253 -11.20 3.38 -15.35
C VAL A 253 -12.11 3.40 -14.14
N GLU A 254 -13.34 2.92 -14.31
CA GLU A 254 -14.36 2.89 -13.25
C GLU A 254 -14.75 1.44 -12.94
N PRO A 255 -14.94 1.07 -11.66
CA PRO A 255 -15.45 -0.24 -11.31
C PRO A 255 -16.90 -0.37 -11.79
N VAL A 256 -17.17 -1.41 -12.58
CA VAL A 256 -18.52 -1.72 -13.02
C VAL A 256 -19.21 -2.61 -11.98
N GLY A 257 -20.24 -2.08 -11.32
CA GLY A 257 -21.11 -2.87 -10.45
C GLY A 257 -22.07 -3.74 -11.26
N PHE A 258 -22.52 -4.87 -10.68
CA PHE A 258 -23.60 -5.66 -11.26
C PHE A 258 -24.90 -4.83 -11.26
N GLN A 259 -25.25 -4.27 -12.43
CA GLN A 259 -26.55 -3.65 -12.65
C GLN A 259 -27.52 -4.71 -13.20
N PRO A 260 -28.69 -4.94 -12.59
CA PRO A 260 -29.67 -5.94 -13.06
C PRO A 260 -30.25 -5.67 -14.46
N LEU A 261 -29.98 -4.51 -15.07
CA LEU A 261 -30.50 -4.12 -16.37
C LEU A 261 -29.40 -3.45 -17.21
N PRO A 262 -29.15 -3.92 -18.44
CA PRO A 262 -28.17 -3.29 -19.31
C PRO A 262 -28.73 -1.97 -19.83
N VAL A 263 -28.22 -0.84 -19.33
CA VAL A 263 -28.37 0.44 -20.02
C VAL A 263 -27.40 0.42 -21.20
N VAL A 264 -27.89 -0.05 -22.36
CA VAL A 264 -27.13 0.02 -23.60
C VAL A 264 -26.99 1.49 -23.99
N LYS A 265 -25.86 2.10 -23.65
CA LYS A 265 -25.31 3.24 -24.38
C LYS A 265 -24.12 2.75 -25.19
N ALA A 266 -24.42 1.96 -26.21
CA ALA A 266 -23.51 1.83 -27.33
C ALA A 266 -23.69 3.08 -28.20
N SER A 267 -22.77 4.05 -28.09
CA SER A 267 -22.62 5.02 -29.16
C SER A 267 -22.20 4.24 -30.40
N ALA A 268 -23.09 4.21 -31.40
CA ALA A 268 -22.77 3.73 -32.72
C ALA A 268 -21.65 4.61 -33.29
N VAL A 269 -20.42 4.10 -33.29
CA VAL A 269 -19.42 4.60 -34.24
C VAL A 269 -19.71 3.89 -35.55
N GLU A 270 -20.04 4.69 -36.55
CA GLU A 270 -20.37 4.29 -37.91
C GLU A 270 -19.19 3.50 -38.49
N CYS A 271 -19.30 2.17 -38.54
CA CYS A 271 -18.42 1.35 -39.36
C CYS A 271 -18.74 1.68 -40.82
N GLY A 272 -17.87 2.47 -41.45
CA GLY A 272 -17.88 2.68 -42.89
C GLY A 272 -17.92 1.33 -43.62
N GLY A 273 -18.99 1.08 -44.36
CA GLY A 273 -19.09 -0.04 -45.27
C GLY A 273 -18.25 0.19 -46.54
N PRO A 274 -17.89 -0.87 -47.28
CA PRO A 274 -16.94 -0.76 -48.37
C PRO A 274 -17.62 -0.35 -49.69
N LYS A 275 -17.13 0.73 -50.30
CA LYS A 275 -16.68 0.79 -51.70
C LYS A 275 -16.11 2.15 -52.05
#